data_AF-A0A0C5W1Z6-F1
#
_entry.id   AF-A0A0C5W1Z6-F1
#
_cell.length_a   1.000
_cell.length_b   1.000
_cell.length_c   1.000
_cell.angle_alpha   90.00
_cell.angle_beta   90.00
_cell.angle_gamma   90.00
#
_symmetry.space_group_name_H-M   'P 1'
#
loop_
_entity.id
_entity.type
_entity.pdbx_description
1 polymer ?
#
loop_
_entity_poly.entity_id
_entity_poly.type
_entity_poly.pdbx_seq_one_letter_code
_entity_poly.pdbx_strand_id
1 'polypeptide(L)'
;MNIIKTTLAALLAASLVGCATSPSTETIKDVAVTQQACCEGFSQFSWIPMNGDSIDFVVDQYSQIGNFAEGKSYFAGFVLPENVERMRVDLKSWMRSTGVFAPKVLLLSPTFEVVESIELNEFEIKSSDMFRLSRYEKRFEMSQTTAPYMVVYSPLEYREGEIQIPHPERVRAEELGLARPMVTDPVIQHQKFGSLELDLKPINLRSYRVSEAPAVPVVTQPTTTVTQAKVAPVAATTTVSSVASSSTAAMLPESEAFYNSQIKAAVESNDMKKALTLMEEAKRAGSSTAEATFLELIKK
;
A
#
# COMPACT_ATOMS: atom_id res chain seq x y z
N MET A 1 -34.05 84.36 22.69
CA MET A 1 -33.52 85.39 21.75
C MET A 1 -32.01 85.23 21.69
N ASN A 2 -31.45 85.25 20.48
CA ASN A 2 -30.03 85.23 20.09
C ASN A 2 -29.32 83.86 19.90
N ILE A 3 -29.55 83.41 18.67
CA ILE A 3 -28.76 82.64 17.71
C ILE A 3 -27.26 83.11 17.66
N ILE A 4 -26.32 82.21 17.31
CA ILE A 4 -25.33 82.31 16.18
C ILE A 4 -23.89 81.76 16.45
N LYS A 5 -23.55 80.71 15.67
CA LYS A 5 -22.29 80.36 14.93
C LYS A 5 -21.03 79.89 15.70
N THR A 6 -20.69 78.61 15.57
CA THR A 6 -19.73 78.00 14.58
C THR A 6 -18.32 78.59 14.60
N THR A 7 -17.36 77.81 15.10
CA THR A 7 -16.00 77.76 14.54
C THR A 7 -15.50 76.31 14.53
N LEU A 8 -14.99 75.95 13.36
CA LEU A 8 -14.44 74.69 12.93
C LEU A 8 -12.91 74.74 13.11
N ALA A 9 -12.31 73.59 13.41
CA ALA A 9 -10.89 73.23 13.22
C ALA A 9 -9.82 73.75 14.20
N ALA A 10 -9.36 72.84 15.06
CA ALA A 10 -7.94 72.56 15.30
C ALA A 10 -7.84 71.08 15.76
N LEU A 11 -7.75 70.15 14.80
CA LEU A 11 -6.51 69.49 14.40
C LEU A 11 -5.80 68.70 15.51
N LEU A 12 -5.85 67.37 15.33
CA LEU A 12 -4.70 66.45 15.36
C LEU A 12 -3.78 66.51 16.60
N ALA A 13 -4.01 65.65 17.59
CA ALA A 13 -2.94 65.11 18.46
C ALA A 13 -3.40 63.89 19.31
N ALA A 14 -4.10 62.92 18.73
CA ALA A 14 -4.44 61.69 19.46
C ALA A 14 -4.44 60.46 18.54
N SER A 15 -3.30 60.20 17.93
CA SER A 15 -2.97 58.88 17.39
C SER A 15 -1.48 58.64 17.63
N LEU A 16 -1.09 57.38 17.77
CA LEU A 16 0.23 56.86 18.18
C LEU A 16 0.45 56.75 19.68
N VAL A 17 -0.09 55.69 20.30
CA VAL A 17 0.71 54.54 20.77
C VAL A 17 -0.21 53.31 20.79
N GLY A 18 -0.36 52.68 19.62
CA GLY A 18 -0.83 51.30 19.55
C GLY A 18 0.38 50.43 19.27
N CYS A 19 1.00 49.88 20.32
CA CYS A 19 1.95 48.79 20.17
C CYS A 19 1.17 47.59 19.63
N ALA A 20 1.10 47.45 18.31
CA ALA A 20 0.77 46.17 17.69
C ALA A 20 1.98 45.26 17.93
N THR A 21 1.98 44.57 19.07
CA THR A 21 2.80 43.38 19.23
C THR A 21 2.24 42.36 18.25
N SER A 22 2.86 42.27 17.08
CA SER A 22 2.63 41.17 16.16
C SER A 22 2.86 39.89 16.96
N PRO A 23 1.88 38.99 17.14
CA PRO A 23 2.22 37.68 17.64
C PRO A 23 3.17 37.08 16.62
N SER A 24 4.42 36.85 17.03
CA SER A 24 5.27 35.88 16.36
C SER A 24 4.50 34.57 16.42
N THR A 25 3.84 34.21 15.33
CA THR A 25 3.34 32.87 15.11
C THR A 25 4.57 31.98 15.11
N GLU A 26 4.96 31.49 16.27
CA GLU A 26 5.70 30.25 16.34
C GLU A 26 4.82 29.25 15.61
N THR A 27 5.24 28.83 14.43
CA THR A 27 4.58 27.79 13.66
C THR A 27 4.68 26.53 14.50
N ILE A 28 3.67 26.30 15.36
CA ILE A 28 3.60 25.10 16.19
C ILE A 28 3.61 23.92 15.22
N LYS A 29 4.72 23.18 15.26
CA LYS A 29 4.93 22.00 14.42
C LYS A 29 3.86 20.97 14.75
N ASP A 30 2.95 20.73 13.82
CA ASP A 30 1.85 19.76 13.98
C ASP A 30 2.39 18.32 13.85
N VAL A 31 2.93 17.83 14.96
CA VAL A 31 3.52 16.49 15.06
C VAL A 31 2.53 15.46 15.57
N ALA A 32 1.45 15.85 16.25
CA ALA A 32 0.56 14.93 16.95
C ALA A 32 -0.41 14.21 16.02
N VAL A 33 -0.76 12.97 16.37
CA VAL A 33 -1.83 12.19 15.71
C VAL A 33 -2.90 11.92 16.76
N THR A 34 -3.98 12.69 16.70
CA THR A 34 -5.06 12.68 17.71
C THR A 34 -6.24 11.81 17.29
N GLN A 35 -6.36 11.49 16.00
CA GLN A 35 -7.41 10.67 15.45
C GLN A 35 -7.38 9.23 16.02
N GLN A 36 -8.50 8.52 15.88
CA GLN A 36 -8.63 7.14 16.35
C GLN A 36 -7.82 6.21 15.44
N ALA A 37 -7.16 5.22 16.04
CA ALA A 37 -6.48 4.18 15.28
C ALA A 37 -7.51 3.32 14.54
N CYS A 38 -7.15 2.81 13.35
CA CYS A 38 -8.03 1.96 12.55
C CYS A 38 -8.23 0.57 13.16
N CYS A 39 -7.27 0.14 13.98
CA CYS A 39 -6.93 -1.25 14.16
C CYS A 39 -6.39 -1.47 15.58
N GLU A 40 -6.82 -2.55 16.24
CA GLU A 40 -6.38 -2.92 17.59
C GLU A 40 -5.05 -3.71 17.58
N GLY A 41 -4.66 -4.24 16.41
CA GLY A 41 -3.41 -4.97 16.25
C GLY A 41 -3.00 -5.14 14.79
N PHE A 42 -1.79 -5.67 14.59
CA PHE A 42 -1.16 -5.82 13.28
C PHE A 42 -1.97 -6.70 12.30
N SER A 43 -2.68 -7.72 12.79
CA SER A 43 -3.47 -8.62 11.93
C SER A 43 -4.61 -7.93 11.17
N GLN A 44 -5.02 -6.73 11.60
CA GLN A 44 -6.09 -5.94 10.98
C GLN A 44 -5.56 -4.88 9.99
N PHE A 45 -4.23 -4.77 9.83
CA PHE A 45 -3.63 -3.76 8.96
C PHE A 45 -3.89 -4.08 7.48
N SER A 46 -3.93 -3.04 6.65
CA SER A 46 -3.93 -3.20 5.19
C SER A 46 -2.51 -3.47 4.71
N TRP A 47 -2.32 -4.64 4.09
CA TRP A 47 -1.01 -5.11 3.65
C TRP A 47 -0.84 -4.96 2.13
N ILE A 48 0.15 -4.16 1.73
CA ILE A 48 0.50 -3.96 0.32
C ILE A 48 1.49 -5.06 -0.11
N PRO A 49 1.17 -5.90 -1.10
CA PRO A 49 2.10 -6.93 -1.55
C PRO A 49 3.32 -6.31 -2.24
N MET A 50 4.52 -6.73 -1.84
CA MET A 50 5.79 -6.24 -2.38
C MET A 50 6.11 -6.87 -3.75
N ASN A 51 5.33 -6.51 -4.76
CA ASN A 51 5.48 -6.98 -6.13
C ASN A 51 6.26 -5.98 -6.99
N GLY A 52 6.98 -6.47 -8.00
CA GLY A 52 7.76 -5.65 -8.92
C GLY A 52 9.17 -5.34 -8.41
N ASP A 53 9.84 -4.39 -9.05
CA ASP A 53 11.22 -4.00 -8.74
C ASP A 53 11.29 -2.83 -7.75
N SER A 54 10.28 -1.95 -7.74
CA SER A 54 10.18 -0.84 -6.79
C SER A 54 8.74 -0.45 -6.50
N ILE A 55 8.50 0.15 -5.34
CA ILE A 55 7.20 0.68 -4.92
C ILE A 55 7.38 2.09 -4.37
N ASP A 56 6.80 3.07 -5.05
CA ASP A 56 6.63 4.42 -4.54
C ASP A 56 5.36 4.51 -3.71
N PHE A 57 5.47 5.08 -2.51
CA PHE A 57 4.32 5.26 -1.63
C PHE A 57 4.41 6.55 -0.83
N VAL A 58 3.26 7.01 -0.36
CA VAL A 58 3.14 8.20 0.47
C VAL A 58 2.48 7.81 1.79
N VAL A 59 2.99 8.38 2.88
CA VAL A 59 2.32 8.36 4.18
C VAL A 59 1.72 9.74 4.37
N ASP A 60 0.41 9.83 4.36
CA ASP A 60 -0.36 11.07 4.37
C ASP A 60 -1.62 10.95 5.25
N GLN A 61 -2.50 11.96 5.17
CA GLN A 61 -3.75 12.01 5.95
C GLN A 61 -4.75 10.90 5.62
N TYR A 62 -4.59 10.22 4.47
CA TYR A 62 -5.45 9.11 4.03
C TYR A 62 -4.87 7.74 4.40
N SER A 63 -3.63 7.71 4.89
CA SER A 63 -2.99 6.49 5.38
C SER A 63 -3.68 5.99 6.65
N GLN A 64 -3.58 4.68 6.90
CA GLN A 64 -4.13 4.10 8.11
C GLN A 64 -3.34 4.56 9.34
N ILE A 65 -4.04 4.67 10.48
CA ILE A 65 -3.44 5.04 11.76
C ILE A 65 -3.35 3.79 12.63
N GLY A 66 -2.13 3.45 13.01
CA GLY A 66 -1.82 2.33 13.89
C GLY A 66 -1.55 2.81 15.31
N ASN A 67 -1.78 1.92 16.28
CA ASN A 67 -1.36 2.12 17.67
C ASN A 67 -0.07 1.33 17.92
N PHE A 68 1.04 2.02 18.18
CA PHE A 68 2.35 1.43 18.43
C PHE A 68 2.77 1.69 19.89
N ALA A 69 3.85 1.07 20.34
CA ALA A 69 4.34 1.24 21.71
C ALA A 69 4.71 2.71 22.02
N GLU A 70 5.18 3.43 21.01
CA GLU A 70 5.61 4.82 21.03
C GLU A 70 4.46 5.80 20.72
N GLY A 71 3.23 5.29 20.63
CA GLY A 71 2.02 6.05 20.37
C GLY A 71 1.48 5.89 18.95
N LYS A 72 0.49 6.71 18.63
CA LYS A 72 -0.22 6.65 17.35
C LYS A 72 0.62 7.25 16.22
N SER A 73 0.60 6.58 15.07
CA SER A 73 1.24 7.06 13.84
C SER A 73 0.46 6.62 12.62
N TYR A 74 0.52 7.43 11.56
CA TYR A 74 0.25 6.97 10.22
C TYR A 74 1.31 5.95 9.80
N PHE A 75 0.92 4.93 9.04
CA PHE A 75 1.84 3.88 8.62
C PHE A 75 1.52 3.35 7.22
N ALA A 76 2.49 2.64 6.66
CA ALA A 76 2.32 1.79 5.50
C ALA A 76 2.72 0.34 5.87
N GLY A 77 1.84 -0.61 5.59
CA GLY A 77 2.07 -2.04 5.83
C GLY A 77 2.36 -2.76 4.52
N PHE A 78 3.34 -3.65 4.54
CA PHE A 78 3.75 -4.43 3.37
C PHE A 78 3.89 -5.91 3.70
N VAL A 79 3.64 -6.76 2.70
CA VAL A 79 3.77 -8.21 2.81
C VAL A 79 4.65 -8.76 1.68
N LEU A 80 5.57 -9.65 2.06
CA LEU A 80 6.42 -10.36 1.13
C LEU A 80 5.57 -11.34 0.29
N PRO A 81 5.73 -11.40 -1.04
CA PRO A 81 4.97 -12.34 -1.88
C PRO A 81 5.35 -13.80 -1.63
N GLU A 82 4.37 -14.71 -1.61
CA GLU A 82 4.57 -16.12 -1.24
C GLU A 82 5.58 -16.88 -2.14
N ASN A 83 5.79 -16.41 -3.38
CA ASN A 83 6.73 -16.98 -4.34
C ASN A 83 8.18 -16.52 -4.13
N VAL A 84 8.44 -15.61 -3.19
CA VAL A 84 9.78 -15.10 -2.85
C VAL A 84 10.18 -15.64 -1.49
N GLU A 85 11.27 -16.39 -1.36
CA GLU A 85 11.71 -16.94 -0.06
C GLU A 85 12.41 -15.88 0.79
N ARG A 86 13.30 -15.12 0.16
CA ARG A 86 14.08 -14.04 0.77
C ARG A 86 14.14 -12.87 -0.17
N MET A 87 14.02 -11.67 0.37
CA MET A 87 14.07 -10.44 -0.39
C MET A 87 14.92 -9.40 0.32
N ARG A 88 15.77 -8.74 -0.44
CA ARG A 88 16.45 -7.53 -0.01
C ARG A 88 15.56 -6.35 -0.31
N VAL A 89 15.35 -5.51 0.70
CA VAL A 89 14.55 -4.29 0.61
C VAL A 89 15.48 -3.11 0.87
N ASP A 90 15.37 -2.08 0.03
CA ASP A 90 16.02 -0.78 0.25
C ASP A 90 14.92 0.27 0.49
N LEU A 91 14.75 0.70 1.74
CA LEU A 91 13.77 1.71 2.11
C LEU A 91 14.42 3.10 2.06
N LYS A 92 13.84 3.97 1.24
CA LYS A 92 14.26 5.36 1.09
C LYS A 92 13.14 6.29 1.57
N SER A 93 13.47 7.26 2.41
CA SER A 93 12.57 8.36 2.78
C SER A 93 13.08 9.68 2.24
N TRP A 94 12.32 10.28 1.32
CA TRP A 94 12.74 11.45 0.56
C TRP A 94 12.65 12.73 1.40
N MET A 95 13.74 13.49 1.45
CA MET A 95 13.78 14.79 2.11
C MET A 95 13.36 15.90 1.14
N ARG A 96 12.39 16.72 1.55
CA ARG A 96 11.94 17.89 0.81
C ARG A 96 12.09 19.15 1.66
N SER A 97 11.94 20.31 1.04
CA SER A 97 11.94 21.59 1.77
C SER A 97 10.81 21.71 2.79
N THR A 98 9.68 21.02 2.55
CA THR A 98 8.54 20.95 3.47
C THR A 98 8.77 20.04 4.67
N GLY A 99 9.82 19.20 4.63
CA GLY A 99 10.15 18.26 5.68
C GLY A 99 10.47 16.85 5.16
N VAL A 100 10.69 15.93 6.10
CA VAL A 100 11.00 14.52 5.83
C VAL A 100 10.23 13.61 6.78
N PHE A 101 9.84 12.44 6.28
CA PHE A 101 9.31 11.39 7.14
C PHE A 101 10.47 10.63 7.79
N ALA A 102 10.53 10.58 9.11
CA ALA A 102 11.58 9.86 9.84
C ALA A 102 11.10 8.43 10.16
N PRO A 103 11.56 7.41 9.40
CA PRO A 103 10.98 6.08 9.49
C PRO A 103 11.49 5.30 10.70
N LYS A 104 10.59 4.50 11.27
CA LYS A 104 10.87 3.31 12.07
C LYS A 104 10.22 2.11 11.37
N VAL A 105 10.93 0.99 11.31
CA VAL A 105 10.45 -0.21 10.61
C VAL A 105 10.32 -1.36 11.59
N LEU A 106 9.16 -2.01 11.60
CA LEU A 106 8.96 -3.29 12.29
C LEU A 106 8.89 -4.41 11.27
N LEU A 107 9.69 -5.44 11.48
CA LEU A 107 9.57 -6.70 10.76
C LEU A 107 8.81 -7.69 11.64
N LEU A 108 7.72 -8.25 11.13
CA LEU A 108 6.83 -9.11 11.89
C LEU A 108 6.83 -10.53 11.36
N SER A 109 6.69 -11.48 12.28
CA SER A 109 6.55 -12.90 12.02
C SER A 109 5.24 -13.23 11.30
N PRO A 110 5.07 -14.47 10.78
CA PRO A 110 3.78 -14.93 10.25
C PRO A 110 2.61 -14.86 11.25
N THR A 111 2.91 -14.80 12.56
CA THR A 111 1.93 -14.64 13.64
C THR A 111 1.76 -13.18 14.09
N PHE A 112 2.35 -12.23 13.35
CA PHE A 112 2.36 -10.79 13.62
C PHE A 112 3.06 -10.38 14.92
N GLU A 113 4.05 -11.16 15.38
CA GLU A 113 4.93 -10.76 16.47
C GLU A 113 6.11 -9.96 15.94
N VAL A 114 6.59 -8.96 16.68
CA VAL A 114 7.76 -8.16 16.28
C VAL A 114 9.01 -9.01 16.40
N VAL A 115 9.66 -9.28 15.27
CA VAL A 115 10.90 -10.05 15.20
C VAL A 115 12.11 -9.12 15.23
N GLU A 116 12.03 -8.00 14.53
CA GLU A 116 13.10 -7.01 14.43
C GLU A 116 12.50 -5.60 14.35
N SER A 117 13.15 -4.63 14.98
CA SER A 117 12.83 -3.21 14.91
C SER A 117 14.06 -2.48 14.40
N ILE A 118 13.91 -1.73 13.32
CA ILE A 118 14.96 -0.91 12.73
C ILE A 118 14.69 0.55 13.12
N GLU A 119 15.61 1.11 13.89
CA GLU A 119 15.52 2.47 14.43
C GLU A 119 16.07 3.51 13.45
N LEU A 120 15.71 4.79 13.64
CA LEU A 120 16.10 5.88 12.72
C LEU A 120 17.62 6.07 12.63
N ASN A 121 18.35 5.86 13.72
CA ASN A 121 19.80 6.00 13.78
C ASN A 121 20.56 4.96 12.94
N GLU A 122 19.88 3.90 12.51
CA GLU A 122 20.46 2.88 11.64
C GLU A 122 20.32 3.23 10.15
N PHE A 123 19.55 4.27 9.82
CA PHE A 123 19.43 4.77 8.45
C PHE A 123 20.64 5.62 8.09
N GLU A 124 21.19 5.39 6.91
CA GLU A 124 22.22 6.24 6.35
C GLU A 124 21.59 7.48 5.71
N ILE A 125 22.18 8.63 5.94
CA ILE A 125 21.79 9.87 5.26
C ILE A 125 22.56 9.93 3.95
N LYS A 126 21.83 9.92 2.82
CA LYS A 126 22.42 10.16 1.50
C LYS A 126 22.16 11.60 1.09
N SER A 127 23.23 12.31 0.73
CA SER A 127 23.15 13.66 0.17
C SER A 127 22.51 13.64 -1.22
N SER A 128 21.92 14.77 -1.60
CA SER A 128 21.38 14.98 -2.94
C SER A 128 22.46 14.88 -4.02
N ASP A 129 22.12 14.26 -5.15
CA ASP A 129 22.95 14.20 -6.37
C ASP A 129 22.20 14.84 -7.55
N MET A 130 22.73 14.73 -8.78
CA MET A 130 22.15 15.36 -9.97
C MET A 130 20.71 14.90 -10.28
N PHE A 131 20.28 13.73 -9.79
CA PHE A 131 18.97 13.14 -10.08
C PHE A 131 18.16 12.77 -8.84
N ARG A 132 18.78 12.72 -7.66
CA ARG A 132 18.14 12.24 -6.43
C ARG A 132 18.21 13.29 -5.34
N LEU A 133 17.09 13.43 -4.62
CA LEU A 133 17.03 14.26 -3.42
C LEU A 133 17.80 13.58 -2.27
N SER A 134 18.15 14.38 -1.26
CA SER A 134 18.64 13.84 0.00
C SER A 134 17.58 12.93 0.63
N ARG A 135 18.02 11.90 1.34
CA ARG A 135 17.12 10.87 1.87
C ARG A 135 17.74 10.12 3.05
N TYR A 136 16.87 9.54 3.88
CA TYR A 136 17.25 8.41 4.72
C TYR A 136 17.18 7.15 3.89
N GLU A 137 18.20 6.29 3.96
CA GLU A 137 18.27 5.04 3.22
C GLU A 137 18.73 3.91 4.15
N LYS A 138 17.95 2.83 4.20
CA LYS A 138 18.32 1.60 4.91
C LYS A 138 18.01 0.40 4.04
N ARG A 139 19.01 -0.46 3.92
CA ARG A 139 18.90 -1.79 3.34
C ARG A 139 18.81 -2.86 4.41
N PHE A 140 17.87 -3.79 4.24
CA PHE A 140 17.68 -4.95 5.12
C PHE A 140 17.13 -6.14 4.31
N GLU A 141 17.06 -7.32 4.94
CA GLU A 141 16.57 -8.54 4.31
C GLU A 141 15.34 -9.07 5.04
N MET A 142 14.34 -9.48 4.28
CA MET A 142 13.13 -10.11 4.77
C MET A 142 13.08 -11.57 4.31
N SER A 143 12.41 -12.41 5.08
CA SER A 143 12.23 -13.83 4.76
C SER A 143 10.82 -14.29 5.05
N GLN A 144 10.26 -15.11 4.16
CA GLN A 144 8.91 -15.66 4.32
C GLN A 144 8.70 -16.47 5.59
N THR A 145 9.75 -17.14 6.08
CA THR A 145 9.62 -18.04 7.23
C THR A 145 9.68 -17.28 8.55
N THR A 146 10.45 -16.19 8.59
CA THR A 146 10.81 -15.52 9.83
C THR A 146 10.12 -14.16 9.95
N ALA A 147 10.13 -13.36 8.88
CA ALA A 147 9.61 -11.99 8.90
C ALA A 147 8.97 -11.61 7.54
N PRO A 148 7.78 -12.14 7.21
CA PRO A 148 7.09 -11.85 5.95
C PRO A 148 6.40 -10.48 5.91
N TYR A 149 6.14 -9.85 7.05
CA TYR A 149 5.42 -8.58 7.12
C TYR A 149 6.35 -7.44 7.55
N MET A 150 6.12 -6.25 7.00
CA MET A 150 6.86 -5.04 7.33
C MET A 150 5.91 -3.88 7.57
N VAL A 151 6.11 -3.13 8.65
CA VAL A 151 5.37 -1.89 8.92
C VAL A 151 6.35 -0.74 8.98
N VAL A 152 6.08 0.32 8.22
CA VAL A 152 6.85 1.56 8.21
C VAL A 152 5.99 2.68 8.80
N TYR A 153 6.47 3.31 9.87
CA TYR A 153 5.75 4.38 10.58
C TYR A 153 6.73 5.41 11.18
N SER A 154 6.24 6.46 11.83
CA SER A 154 7.10 7.47 12.48
C SER A 154 6.61 7.77 13.92
N PRO A 155 7.35 7.32 14.96
CA PRO A 155 7.09 7.64 16.36
C PRO A 155 6.93 9.14 16.64
N LEU A 156 6.31 9.51 17.77
CA LEU A 156 6.17 10.92 18.15
C LEU A 156 7.52 11.61 18.32
N GLU A 157 8.45 10.98 19.02
CA GLU A 157 9.82 11.48 19.22
C GLU A 157 10.52 11.78 17.88
N TYR A 158 10.34 10.90 16.89
CA TYR A 158 10.95 11.08 15.58
C TYR A 158 10.32 12.27 14.85
N ARG A 159 9.01 12.47 14.94
CA ARG A 159 8.32 13.60 14.32
C ARG A 159 8.69 14.94 14.94
N GLU A 160 9.00 14.98 16.22
CA GLU A 160 9.45 16.20 16.92
C GLU A 160 10.86 16.62 16.49
N GLY A 161 11.71 15.66 16.13
CA GLY A 161 13.09 15.89 15.70
C GLY A 161 13.27 16.63 14.36
N GLU A 162 14.53 16.92 14.06
CA GLU A 162 14.98 17.57 12.84
C GLU A 162 16.31 16.96 12.39
N ILE A 163 16.68 17.24 11.13
CA ILE A 163 17.97 16.83 10.58
C ILE A 163 18.64 18.00 9.87
N GLN A 164 19.94 18.14 10.12
CA GLN A 164 20.78 19.09 9.41
C GLN A 164 21.52 18.38 8.28
N ILE A 165 21.29 18.82 7.04
CA ILE A 165 21.92 18.25 5.86
C ILE A 165 23.10 19.14 5.47
N PRO A 166 24.32 18.58 5.28
CA PRO A 166 25.46 19.38 4.89
C PRO A 166 25.20 20.06 3.54
N HIS A 167 25.53 21.35 3.45
CA HIS A 167 25.36 22.09 2.21
C HIS A 167 26.23 21.49 1.08
N PRO A 168 25.73 21.30 -0.14
CA PRO A 168 26.46 20.62 -1.22
C PRO A 168 27.83 21.26 -1.52
N GLU A 169 27.92 22.59 -1.51
CA GLU A 169 29.21 23.30 -1.70
C GLU A 169 30.25 22.98 -0.61
N ARG A 170 29.82 22.65 0.61
CA ARG A 170 30.76 22.23 1.67
C ARG A 170 31.30 20.83 1.41
N VAL A 171 30.41 19.89 1.07
CA VAL A 171 30.80 18.51 0.73
C VAL A 171 31.78 18.53 -0.45
N ARG A 172 31.46 19.30 -1.49
CA ARG A 172 32.33 19.46 -2.67
C ARG A 172 33.69 20.09 -2.35
N ALA A 173 33.71 21.13 -1.51
CA ALA A 173 34.97 21.76 -1.12
C ALA A 173 35.86 20.79 -0.34
N GLU A 174 35.28 19.96 0.53
CA GLU A 174 36.00 18.93 1.27
C GLU A 174 36.56 17.84 0.36
N GLU A 175 35.77 17.33 -0.59
CA GLU A 175 36.21 16.33 -1.58
C GLU A 175 37.36 16.85 -2.48
N LEU A 176 37.33 18.14 -2.83
CA LEU A 176 38.36 18.78 -3.65
C LEU A 176 39.55 19.30 -2.84
N GLY A 177 39.54 19.16 -1.50
CA GLY A 177 40.58 19.70 -0.62
C GLY A 177 40.68 21.23 -0.63
N LEU A 178 39.60 21.92 -0.98
CA LEU A 178 39.50 23.37 -1.01
C LEU A 178 39.13 23.93 0.38
N ALA A 179 39.29 25.24 0.56
CA ALA A 179 38.82 25.91 1.77
C ALA A 179 37.29 25.78 1.90
N ARG A 180 36.81 25.38 3.09
CA ARG A 180 35.37 25.24 3.33
C ARG A 180 34.67 26.61 3.23
N PRO A 181 33.64 26.74 2.38
CA PRO A 181 32.91 27.99 2.23
C PRO A 181 32.09 28.30 3.49
N MET A 182 31.84 29.60 3.74
CA MET A 182 30.98 30.07 4.83
C MET A 182 29.50 29.99 4.41
N VAL A 183 28.95 28.78 4.41
CA VAL A 183 27.53 28.54 4.12
C VAL A 183 26.86 27.78 5.26
N THR A 184 25.60 28.13 5.53
CA THR A 184 24.78 27.48 6.55
C THR A 184 24.18 26.20 6.00
N ASP A 185 24.27 25.13 6.78
CA ASP A 185 23.66 23.84 6.43
C ASP A 185 22.14 23.90 6.63
N PRO A 186 21.33 23.52 5.62
CA PRO A 186 19.88 23.52 5.73
C PRO A 186 19.40 22.54 6.82
N VAL A 187 18.45 23.01 7.63
CA VAL A 187 17.76 22.19 8.63
C VAL A 187 16.39 21.79 8.07
N ILE A 188 16.11 20.49 8.06
CA ILE A 188 14.87 19.90 7.58
C ILE A 188 14.11 19.33 8.77
N GLN A 189 12.88 19.78 8.95
CA GLN A 189 12.02 19.31 10.02
C GLN A 189 11.46 17.92 9.70
N HIS A 190 11.46 17.02 10.67
CA HIS A 190 10.68 15.79 10.54
C HIS A 190 9.18 16.11 10.52
N GLN A 191 8.39 15.28 9.86
CA GLN A 191 6.96 15.48 9.65
C GLN A 191 6.20 14.18 9.88
N LYS A 192 4.89 14.30 10.17
CA LYS A 192 3.98 13.14 10.23
C LYS A 192 3.70 12.51 8.87
N PHE A 193 4.01 13.20 7.78
CA PHE A 193 3.78 12.77 6.40
C PHE A 193 5.07 12.80 5.59
N GLY A 194 5.12 12.01 4.52
CA GLY A 194 6.20 12.09 3.55
C GLY A 194 6.09 11.08 2.42
N SER A 195 7.05 11.16 1.51
CA SER A 195 7.16 10.26 0.35
C SER A 195 8.30 9.30 0.57
N LEU A 196 8.05 8.02 0.31
CA LEU A 196 9.01 6.95 0.48
C LEU A 196 9.03 6.05 -0.75
N GLU A 197 10.13 5.31 -0.91
CA GLU A 197 10.33 4.36 -1.98
C GLU A 197 10.93 3.08 -1.40
N LEU A 198 10.44 1.93 -1.88
CA LEU A 198 11.06 0.63 -1.65
C LEU A 198 11.71 0.15 -2.95
N ASP A 199 12.99 -0.15 -2.94
CA ASP A 199 13.59 -1.02 -3.97
C ASP A 199 13.50 -2.47 -3.50
N LEU A 200 13.00 -3.35 -4.36
CA LEU A 200 12.75 -4.75 -4.08
C LEU A 200 13.68 -5.62 -4.91
N LYS A 201 14.50 -6.44 -4.24
CA LYS A 201 15.43 -7.35 -4.91
C LYS A 201 15.26 -8.77 -4.36
N PRO A 202 14.54 -9.66 -5.05
CA PRO A 202 14.41 -11.05 -4.60
C PRO A 202 15.80 -11.72 -4.59
N ILE A 203 16.16 -12.29 -3.45
CA ILE A 203 17.43 -13.02 -3.30
C ILE A 203 17.23 -14.46 -3.76
N ASN A 204 16.15 -15.09 -3.27
CA ASN A 204 15.76 -16.45 -3.63
C ASN A 204 14.25 -16.49 -3.88
N LEU A 205 13.84 -17.22 -4.90
CA LEU A 205 12.44 -17.56 -5.14
C LEU A 205 12.11 -18.89 -4.46
N ARG A 206 10.87 -19.04 -3.99
CA ARG A 206 10.39 -20.33 -3.52
C ARG A 206 10.20 -21.25 -4.73
N SER A 207 10.83 -22.42 -4.70
CA SER A 207 10.46 -23.50 -5.60
C SER A 207 9.02 -23.89 -5.31
N TYR A 208 8.12 -23.69 -6.27
CA TYR A 208 6.74 -24.16 -6.17
C TYR A 208 6.75 -25.68 -6.04
N ARG A 209 6.68 -26.20 -4.81
CA ARG A 209 6.35 -27.59 -4.57
C ARG A 209 4.84 -27.66 -4.58
N VAL A 210 4.27 -28.26 -5.62
CA VAL A 210 2.94 -28.84 -5.53
C VAL A 210 3.01 -29.78 -4.34
N SER A 211 2.40 -29.40 -3.22
CA SER A 211 2.16 -30.34 -2.13
C SER A 211 1.38 -31.49 -2.75
N GLU A 212 2.04 -32.63 -2.83
CA GLU A 212 1.51 -33.89 -3.32
C GLU A 212 0.14 -34.11 -2.67
N ALA A 213 -0.91 -34.10 -3.49
CA ALA A 213 -2.25 -34.45 -3.02
C ALA A 213 -2.14 -35.81 -2.32
N PRO A 214 -2.69 -35.98 -1.10
CA PRO A 214 -2.59 -37.24 -0.40
C PRO A 214 -3.15 -38.35 -1.31
N ALA A 215 -2.32 -39.34 -1.58
CA ALA A 215 -2.65 -40.48 -2.41
C ALA A 215 -3.89 -41.18 -1.83
N VAL A 216 -5.05 -40.90 -2.43
CA VAL A 216 -6.27 -41.66 -2.20
C VAL A 216 -6.03 -43.06 -2.77
N PRO A 217 -6.14 -44.13 -1.97
CA PRO A 217 -5.91 -45.47 -2.47
C PRO A 217 -6.95 -45.82 -3.55
N VAL A 218 -6.46 -46.17 -4.73
CA VAL A 218 -7.26 -46.72 -5.84
C VAL A 218 -7.82 -48.06 -5.37
N VAL A 219 -9.12 -48.09 -5.06
CA VAL A 219 -9.87 -49.33 -4.93
C VAL A 219 -10.08 -49.90 -6.32
N THR A 220 -9.41 -51.01 -6.59
CA THR A 220 -9.63 -51.90 -7.74
C THR A 220 -11.08 -52.31 -7.84
N GLN A 221 -11.72 -52.00 -8.98
CA GLN A 221 -12.95 -52.66 -9.42
C GLN A 221 -12.65 -54.12 -9.80
N PRO A 222 -13.55 -55.06 -9.47
CA PRO A 222 -13.72 -56.28 -10.25
C PRO A 222 -15.05 -56.30 -11.00
N THR A 223 -14.97 -56.77 -12.24
CA THR A 223 -16.04 -56.94 -13.23
C THR A 223 -16.90 -58.18 -12.94
N THR A 224 -18.22 -57.99 -13.04
CA THR A 224 -19.38 -58.89 -13.22
C THR A 224 -19.21 -60.43 -13.27
N THR A 225 -20.13 -61.18 -12.61
CA THR A 225 -21.17 -62.03 -13.24
C THR A 225 -22.11 -62.77 -12.24
N VAL A 226 -23.43 -62.60 -12.45
CA VAL A 226 -24.61 -63.50 -12.33
C VAL A 226 -24.73 -64.51 -11.15
N THR A 227 -25.85 -64.47 -10.38
CA THR A 227 -27.00 -65.44 -10.38
C THR A 227 -27.97 -65.17 -9.20
N GLN A 228 -29.21 -65.63 -9.35
CA GLN A 228 -30.50 -65.31 -8.70
C GLN A 228 -30.72 -65.74 -7.23
N ALA A 229 -31.61 -64.99 -6.54
CA ALA A 229 -32.89 -65.44 -5.93
C ALA A 229 -33.13 -65.14 -4.42
N LYS A 230 -34.30 -64.49 -4.17
CA LYS A 230 -35.20 -64.57 -2.97
C LYS A 230 -34.65 -63.91 -1.67
N VAL A 231 -35.33 -62.99 -0.96
CA VAL A 231 -36.71 -62.97 -0.40
C VAL A 231 -37.10 -61.51 -0.04
N ALA A 232 -38.40 -61.19 -0.08
CA ALA A 232 -39.04 -59.91 0.30
C ALA A 232 -39.41 -59.86 1.81
N PRO A 233 -40.16 -58.87 2.33
CA PRO A 233 -40.11 -57.39 2.23
C PRO A 233 -40.13 -56.70 3.63
N VAL A 234 -39.98 -55.37 3.75
CA VAL A 234 -40.80 -54.45 4.60
C VAL A 234 -40.48 -52.99 4.22
N ALA A 235 -41.53 -52.18 4.24
CA ALA A 235 -41.72 -50.80 3.77
C ALA A 235 -40.91 -49.69 4.48
N ALA A 236 -40.63 -48.59 3.76
CA ALA A 236 -41.30 -47.29 3.94
C ALA A 236 -40.70 -46.20 3.02
N THR A 237 -41.61 -45.38 2.50
CA THR A 237 -41.50 -44.28 1.53
C THR A 237 -40.84 -43.02 2.11
N THR A 238 -39.96 -42.34 1.36
CA THR A 238 -40.11 -40.92 0.93
C THR A 238 -38.91 -40.41 0.09
N THR A 239 -39.28 -39.58 -0.86
CA THR A 239 -38.56 -38.82 -1.88
C THR A 239 -37.50 -37.83 -1.37
N VAL A 240 -36.33 -37.73 -2.01
CA VAL A 240 -35.87 -36.54 -2.77
C VAL A 240 -34.60 -36.82 -3.57
N SER A 241 -34.57 -36.22 -4.76
CA SER A 241 -33.61 -36.33 -5.85
C SER A 241 -32.19 -35.86 -5.54
N SER A 242 -31.22 -36.47 -6.24
CA SER A 242 -30.10 -35.88 -7.00
C SER A 242 -29.29 -34.75 -6.35
N VAL A 243 -27.95 -34.78 -6.31
CA VAL A 243 -27.06 -34.89 -7.47
C VAL A 243 -25.64 -35.25 -7.03
N ALA A 244 -25.01 -36.09 -7.84
CA ALA A 244 -23.57 -36.21 -7.95
C ALA A 244 -23.00 -35.12 -8.89
N SER A 245 -21.67 -34.92 -8.78
CA SER A 245 -20.73 -34.55 -9.84
C SER A 245 -20.27 -33.08 -9.96
N SER A 246 -18.98 -32.88 -9.67
CA SER A 246 -17.97 -32.15 -10.44
C SER A 246 -18.42 -31.12 -11.51
N SER A 247 -18.01 -29.86 -11.36
CA SER A 247 -17.76 -28.94 -12.48
C SER A 247 -16.88 -27.76 -12.07
N THR A 248 -15.92 -27.45 -12.95
CA THR A 248 -15.33 -26.11 -13.14
C THR A 248 -16.36 -25.03 -12.88
N ALA A 249 -16.05 -24.04 -12.03
CA ALA A 249 -16.96 -22.97 -11.66
C ALA A 249 -17.45 -22.25 -12.92
N ALA A 250 -18.63 -22.65 -13.40
CA ALA A 250 -19.31 -22.02 -14.51
C ALA A 250 -19.79 -20.65 -14.05
N MET A 251 -19.61 -19.66 -14.92
CA MET A 251 -20.07 -18.31 -14.69
C MET A 251 -21.58 -18.27 -14.39
N LEU A 252 -22.02 -17.36 -13.51
CA LEU A 252 -23.44 -17.15 -13.27
C LEU A 252 -24.14 -16.72 -14.57
N PRO A 253 -25.36 -17.21 -14.88
CA PRO A 253 -26.06 -16.90 -16.13
C PRO A 253 -26.29 -15.40 -16.37
N GLU A 254 -26.53 -14.64 -15.30
CA GLU A 254 -26.71 -13.19 -15.39
C GLU A 254 -25.43 -12.46 -15.79
N SER A 255 -24.29 -12.92 -15.27
CA SER A 255 -22.98 -12.37 -15.62
C SER A 255 -22.62 -12.74 -17.06
N GLU A 256 -22.92 -13.96 -17.50
CA GLU A 256 -22.71 -14.38 -18.89
C GLU A 256 -23.54 -13.55 -19.88
N ALA A 257 -24.81 -13.29 -19.57
CA ALA A 257 -25.66 -12.40 -20.36
C ALA A 257 -25.11 -10.97 -20.44
N PHE A 258 -24.54 -10.46 -19.34
CA PHE A 258 -23.92 -9.13 -19.30
C PHE A 258 -22.72 -9.06 -20.26
N TYR A 259 -21.78 -10.00 -20.19
CA TYR A 259 -20.62 -10.00 -21.09
C TYR A 259 -21.03 -10.16 -22.56
N ASN A 260 -21.99 -11.03 -22.86
CA ASN A 260 -22.49 -11.21 -24.23
C ASN A 260 -23.13 -9.92 -24.78
N SER A 261 -23.84 -9.15 -23.95
CA SER A 261 -24.40 -7.86 -24.35
C SER A 261 -23.33 -6.80 -24.65
N GLN A 262 -22.25 -6.78 -23.88
CA GLN A 262 -21.14 -5.84 -24.03
C GLN A 262 -20.26 -6.17 -25.25
N ILE A 263 -20.03 -7.47 -25.49
CA ILE A 263 -19.35 -7.96 -26.71
C ILE A 263 -20.16 -7.53 -27.94
N LYS A 264 -21.48 -7.72 -27.91
CA LYS A 264 -22.37 -7.29 -29.00
C LYS A 264 -22.29 -5.78 -29.25
N ALA A 265 -22.42 -4.96 -28.21
CA ALA A 265 -22.33 -3.51 -28.33
C ALA A 265 -20.97 -3.04 -28.87
N ALA A 266 -19.88 -3.68 -28.47
CA ALA A 266 -18.54 -3.37 -28.95
C ALA A 266 -18.34 -3.74 -30.42
N VAL A 267 -18.88 -4.90 -30.86
CA VAL A 267 -18.84 -5.29 -32.28
C VAL A 267 -19.69 -4.35 -33.15
N GLU A 268 -20.90 -4.01 -32.71
CA GLU A 268 -21.78 -3.04 -33.40
C GLU A 268 -21.16 -1.64 -33.49
N SER A 269 -20.35 -1.26 -32.49
CA SER A 269 -19.62 0.02 -32.48
C SER A 269 -18.29 -0.02 -33.23
N ASN A 270 -17.99 -1.12 -33.94
CA ASN A 270 -16.73 -1.36 -34.66
C ASN A 270 -15.47 -1.31 -33.77
N ASP A 271 -15.61 -1.51 -32.46
CA ASP A 271 -14.52 -1.54 -31.48
C ASP A 271 -14.05 -2.99 -31.22
N MET A 272 -13.33 -3.53 -32.20
CA MET A 272 -12.86 -4.93 -32.17
C MET A 272 -11.90 -5.22 -31.00
N LYS A 273 -11.10 -4.23 -30.58
CA LYS A 273 -10.15 -4.39 -29.47
C LYS A 273 -10.88 -4.59 -28.15
N LYS A 274 -11.93 -3.80 -27.93
CA LYS A 274 -12.78 -3.92 -26.74
C LYS A 274 -13.58 -5.22 -26.75
N ALA A 275 -14.14 -5.59 -27.90
CA ALA A 275 -14.88 -6.85 -28.04
C ALA A 275 -14.01 -8.08 -27.72
N LEU A 276 -12.75 -8.11 -28.20
CA LEU A 276 -11.83 -9.21 -27.93
C LEU A 276 -11.37 -9.26 -26.47
N THR A 277 -11.13 -8.10 -25.85
CA THR A 277 -10.82 -8.00 -24.42
C THR A 277 -11.95 -8.55 -23.55
N LEU A 278 -13.20 -8.18 -23.86
CA LEU A 278 -14.38 -8.64 -23.12
C LEU A 278 -14.64 -10.14 -23.30
N MET A 279 -14.37 -10.68 -24.49
CA MET A 279 -14.47 -12.12 -24.75
C MET A 279 -13.45 -12.92 -23.94
N GLU A 280 -12.19 -12.50 -23.92
CA GLU A 280 -11.13 -13.16 -23.15
C GLU A 280 -11.39 -13.09 -21.64
N GLU A 281 -11.92 -11.96 -21.15
CA GLU A 281 -12.30 -11.81 -19.75
C GLU A 281 -13.45 -12.74 -19.37
N ALA A 282 -14.49 -12.82 -20.22
CA ALA A 282 -15.62 -13.72 -20.00
C ALA A 282 -15.19 -15.20 -20.04
N LYS A 283 -14.30 -15.57 -20.97
CA LYS A 283 -13.73 -16.94 -21.06
C LYS A 283 -12.91 -17.29 -19.83
N ARG A 284 -12.09 -16.36 -19.34
CA ARG A 284 -11.33 -16.52 -18.09
C ARG A 284 -12.24 -16.62 -16.87
N ALA A 285 -13.39 -15.95 -16.89
CA ALA A 285 -14.42 -16.03 -15.86
C ALA A 285 -15.30 -17.30 -15.95
N GLY A 286 -15.05 -18.19 -16.91
CA GLY A 286 -15.78 -19.46 -17.05
C GLY A 286 -17.06 -19.37 -17.88
N SER A 287 -17.22 -18.34 -18.73
CA SER A 287 -18.28 -18.30 -19.75
C SER A 287 -18.03 -19.33 -20.84
N SER A 288 -19.07 -20.07 -21.21
CA SER A 288 -19.03 -21.04 -22.30
C SER A 288 -19.55 -20.48 -23.62
N THR A 289 -20.26 -19.35 -23.60
CA THR A 289 -20.95 -18.77 -24.76
C THR A 289 -20.25 -17.55 -25.38
N ALA A 290 -19.37 -16.85 -24.64
CA ALA A 290 -18.75 -15.60 -25.09
C ALA A 290 -17.97 -15.72 -26.41
N GLU A 291 -17.20 -16.80 -26.60
CA GLU A 291 -16.42 -17.03 -27.82
C GLU A 291 -17.33 -17.31 -29.03
N ALA A 292 -18.41 -18.07 -28.83
CA ALA A 292 -19.38 -18.36 -29.89
C ALA A 292 -20.13 -17.09 -30.32
N THR A 293 -20.55 -16.25 -29.37
CA THR A 293 -21.24 -14.98 -29.65
C THR A 293 -20.34 -14.01 -30.42
N PHE A 294 -19.06 -13.91 -30.06
CA PHE A 294 -18.10 -13.07 -30.79
C PHE A 294 -17.90 -13.53 -32.24
N LEU A 295 -17.73 -14.83 -32.46
CA LEU A 295 -17.53 -15.42 -33.79
C LEU A 295 -18.76 -15.29 -34.70
N GLU A 296 -19.97 -15.36 -34.14
CA GLU A 296 -21.21 -15.14 -34.90
C GLU A 296 -21.32 -13.69 -35.40
N LEU A 297 -20.97 -12.72 -34.55
CA LEU A 297 -21.12 -11.30 -34.86
C LEU A 297 -20.11 -10.79 -35.89
N ILE A 298 -18.93 -11.40 -35.99
CA ILE A 298 -17.89 -11.01 -36.97
C ILE A 298 -18.12 -11.64 -38.35
N LYS A 299 -18.87 -12.74 -38.42
CA LYS A 299 -19.21 -13.40 -39.69
C LYS A 299 -20.33 -12.70 -40.46
N LYS A 300 -20.94 -11.67 -39.88
CA LYS A 300 -22.06 -10.92 -40.45
C LYS A 300 -21.58 -9.62 -41.08
#